data_AF-A0A2H5VGC2-F1
#
_entry.id   AF-A0A2H5VGC2-F1
#
_cell.length_a   1.000
_cell.length_b   1.000
_cell.length_c   1.000
_cell.angle_alpha   90.00
_cell.angle_beta   90.00
_cell.angle_gamma   90.00
#
_symmetry.space_group_name_H-M   'P 1'
#
loop_
_entity.id
_entity.type
_entity.pdbx_description
1 polymer ?
#
loop_
_entity_poly.entity_id
_entity_poly.type
_entity_poly.pdbx_seq_one_letter_code
_entity_poly.pdbx_strand_id
1 'polypeptide(L)' 'MPQIEGFTLLGIFFILLGIALLLLPLLTKVINLQNLEKIPPLLLYIYKSDGFYFITSPLLLIISLIFLFLYLIR' A
#
# COMPACT_ATOMS: atom_id res chain seq x y z
N MET A 1 -25.17 20.58 16.29
CA MET A 1 -24.04 19.84 15.68
C MET A 1 -24.58 19.11 14.47
N PRO A 2 -24.01 19.26 13.26
CA PRO A 2 -24.50 18.58 12.09
C PRO A 2 -24.36 17.06 12.29
N GLN A 3 -25.46 16.32 12.11
CA GLN A 3 -25.44 14.87 12.17
C GLN A 3 -24.81 14.39 10.87
N ILE A 4 -23.56 13.97 10.95
CA ILE A 4 -22.83 13.46 9.79
C ILE A 4 -23.42 12.09 9.48
N GLU A 5 -24.14 11.98 8.36
CA GLU A 5 -24.71 10.70 7.92
C GLU A 5 -23.58 9.70 7.65
N GLY A 6 -23.81 8.41 7.93
CA GLY A 6 -22.78 7.37 7.80
C GLY A 6 -22.16 7.31 6.38
N PHE A 7 -22.95 7.63 5.36
CA PHE A 7 -22.47 7.74 3.98
C PHE A 7 -21.51 8.91 3.76
N THR A 8 -21.71 10.05 4.42
CA THR A 8 -20.83 11.20 4.32
C THR A 8 -19.47 10.91 4.97
N LEU A 9 -19.46 10.22 6.12
CA LEU A 9 -18.22 9.75 6.77
C LEU A 9 -17.42 8.79 5.87
N LEU A 10 -18.12 7.85 5.21
CA LEU A 10 -17.50 6.93 4.26
C LEU A 10 -16.89 7.68 3.06
N GLY A 11 -17.60 8.68 2.53
CA GLY A 11 -17.10 9.54 1.45
C GLY A 11 -15.85 10.32 1.86
N ILE A 12 -15.87 10.95 3.03
CA ILE A 12 -14.71 11.67 3.58
C ILE A 12 -13.51 10.71 3.77
N PHE A 13 -13.75 9.50 4.26
CA PHE A 13 -12.72 8.48 4.41
C PHE A 13 -12.06 8.15 3.07
N PHE A 14 -12.84 7.91 2.01
CA PHE A 14 -12.30 7.62 0.69
C PHE A 14 -11.55 8.81 0.06
N ILE A 15 -12.02 10.03 0.29
CA ILE A 15 -11.32 11.24 -0.16
C ILE A 15 -9.95 11.35 0.52
N LEU A 16 -9.89 11.16 1.84
CA LEU A 16 -8.63 11.18 2.59
C LEU A 16 -7.70 10.05 2.15
N LEU A 17 -8.23 8.85 1.92
CA LEU A 17 -7.46 7.72 1.42
C LEU A 17 -6.87 8.00 0.03
N GLY A 18 -7.67 8.58 -0.87
CA GLY A 18 -7.23 8.99 -2.20
C GLY A 18 -6.10 10.03 -2.14
N ILE A 19 -6.24 11.05 -1.30
CA ILE A 19 -5.19 12.05 -1.08
C ILE A 19 -3.92 11.39 -0.53
N ALA A 20 -4.03 10.49 0.46
CA ALA A 20 -2.89 9.78 1.02
C ALA A 20 -2.15 8.94 -0.05
N LEU A 21 -2.90 8.26 -0.93
CA LEU A 21 -2.33 7.49 -2.05
C LEU A 21 -1.60 8.39 -3.06
N LEU A 22 -2.15 9.57 -3.38
CA LEU A 22 -1.50 10.54 -4.26
C LEU A 22 -0.22 11.14 -3.66
N LEU A 23 -0.15 11.26 -2.33
CA LEU A 23 1.02 11.75 -1.62
C LEU A 23 2.11 10.67 -1.44
N LEU A 24 1.76 9.39 -1.51
CA LEU A 24 2.68 8.27 -1.37
C LEU A 24 3.98 8.37 -2.21
N PRO A 25 3.95 8.71 -3.51
CA PRO A 25 5.17 8.89 -4.32
C PRO A 25 6.02 10.10 -3.93
N LEU A 26 5.48 11.06 -3.18
CA LEU A 26 6.28 12.16 -2.61
C LEU A 26 7.00 11.69 -1.35
N LEU A 27 6.37 10.85 -0.53
CA LEU A 27 7.04 10.23 0.62
C LEU A 27 8.22 9.36 0.19
N THR A 28 8.15 8.64 -0.93
CA THR A 28 9.28 7.83 -1.42
C THR A 28 10.46 8.67 -1.90
N LYS A 29 10.27 9.96 -2.23
CA LYS A 29 11.38 10.87 -2.56
C LYS A 29 12.07 11.43 -1.31
N VAL A 30 11.32 11.57 -0.21
CA VAL A 30 11.80 12.13 1.07
C VAL A 30 12.42 11.04 1.96
N ILE A 31 11.82 9.86 1.97
CA ILE A 31 12.33 8.70 2.70
C ILE A 31 13.51 8.16 1.89
N ASN A 32 14.70 8.13 2.48
CA ASN A 32 15.87 7.57 1.82
C ASN A 32 15.75 6.04 1.73
N LEU A 33 15.14 5.54 0.64
CA LEU A 33 14.92 4.10 0.41
C LEU A 33 16.20 3.25 0.38
N GLN A 34 17.36 3.88 0.27
CA GLN A 34 18.66 3.21 0.27
C GLN A 34 18.90 2.38 1.54
N ASN A 35 18.31 2.76 2.69
CA ASN A 35 18.39 1.94 3.90
C ASN A 35 17.46 0.72 3.89
N LEU A 36 16.39 0.74 3.08
CA LEU A 36 15.48 -0.39 2.91
C LEU A 36 16.06 -1.46 1.96
N GLU A 37 17.08 -1.13 1.15
CA GLU A 37 17.81 -2.11 0.32
C GLU A 37 18.59 -3.13 1.17
N LYS A 38 18.84 -2.84 2.46
CA LYS A 38 19.45 -3.81 3.39
C LYS A 38 18.47 -4.88 3.87
N ILE A 39 17.18 -4.73 3.59
CA ILE A 39 16.16 -5.71 3.96
C ILE A 39 16.20 -6.86 2.94
N PRO A 40 16.07 -8.13 3.38
CA PRO A 40 16.03 -9.25 2.46
C PRO A 40 14.93 -9.06 1.40
N PRO A 41 15.22 -9.29 0.11
CA PRO A 41 14.28 -9.03 -0.98
C PRO A 41 13.01 -9.89 -0.88
N LEU A 42 13.05 -11.02 -0.16
CA LEU A 42 11.88 -11.85 0.16
C LEU A 42 10.85 -11.12 1.04
N LEU A 43 11.34 -10.24 1.94
CA LEU A 43 10.51 -9.45 2.85
C LEU A 43 10.04 -8.15 2.20
N LEU A 44 10.92 -7.47 1.48
CA LEU A 44 10.63 -6.17 0.89
C LEU A 44 11.35 -6.04 -0.46
N TYR A 45 10.57 -6.11 -1.53
CA TYR A 45 11.02 -5.97 -2.90
C TYR A 45 10.75 -4.55 -3.39
N ILE A 46 11.82 -3.85 -3.76
CA ILE A 46 11.77 -2.49 -4.29
C ILE A 46 12.16 -2.58 -5.77
N TYR A 47 11.20 -2.31 -6.64
CA TYR A 47 11.44 -2.13 -8.06
C TYR A 47 11.45 -0.63 -8.38
N LYS A 48 12.55 -0.17 -8.98
CA LYS A 48 12.72 1.22 -9.40
C LYS A 48 13.01 1.26 -10.89
N SER A 49 12.15 1.90 -11.67
CA SER A 49 12.35 2.09 -13.12
C SER A 49 11.80 3.44 -13.54
N ASP A 50 12.60 4.25 -14.25
CA ASP A 50 12.21 5.52 -14.90
C ASP A 50 11.30 6.46 -14.08
N GLY A 51 11.59 6.62 -12.78
CA GLY A 51 10.84 7.50 -11.87
C GLY A 51 9.63 6.84 -11.19
N PHE A 52 9.35 5.58 -11.50
CA PHE A 52 8.38 4.75 -10.79
C PHE A 52 9.06 3.93 -9.68
N TYR A 53 8.45 3.95 -8.50
CA TYR A 53 8.87 3.17 -7.33
C TYR A 53 7.75 2.21 -6.97
N PHE A 54 8.01 0.92 -7.11
CA PHE A 54 7.10 -0.14 -6.73
C PHE A 54 7.68 -0.88 -5.54
N ILE A 55 7.07 -0.69 -4.37
CA ILE A 55 7.50 -1.32 -3.12
C ILE A 55 6.45 -2.36 -2.77
N THR A 56 6.84 -3.63 -2.74
CA THR A 56 5.96 -4.72 -2.38
C THR A 56 6.65 -5.69 -1.43
N SER A 57 5.88 -6.57 -0.80
CA SER A 57 6.41 -7.67 0.00
C SER A 57 6.03 -8.99 -0.68
N PRO A 58 6.98 -9.67 -1.37
CA PRO A 58 6.71 -10.92 -2.07
C PRO A 58 6.10 -11.98 -1.15
N LEU A 59 6.55 -12.06 0.09
CA LEU A 59 6.01 -12.98 1.10
C LEU A 59 4.53 -12.72 1.39
N LEU A 60 4.15 -11.46 1.61
CA LEU A 60 2.75 -11.08 1.86
C LEU A 60 1.85 -11.39 0.65
N LEU A 61 2.35 -11.19 -0.57
CA LEU A 61 1.62 -11.56 -1.78
C LEU A 61 1.35 -13.06 -1.86
N ILE A 62 2.37 -13.89 -1.56
CA ILE A 62 2.22 -15.35 -1.52
C ILE A 62 1.20 -15.76 -0.47
N ILE A 63 1.30 -15.22 0.74
CA ILE A 63 0.36 -15.50 1.84
C ILE A 63 -1.06 -15.10 1.43
N SER A 64 -1.24 -13.89 0.88
CA SER A 64 -2.54 -13.40 0.44
C SER A 64 -3.15 -14.30 -0.64
N LEU A 65 -2.33 -14.77 -1.58
CA LEU A 65 -2.76 -15.68 -2.63
C LEU A 65 -3.18 -17.05 -2.06
N ILE A 66 -2.42 -17.60 -1.11
CA ILE A 66 -2.79 -18.84 -0.40
C ILE A 66 -4.13 -18.69 0.30
N PHE A 67 -4.32 -17.60 1.06
CA PHE A 67 -5.59 -17.33 1.74
C PHE A 67 -6.75 -17.18 0.77
N LEU A 68 -6.53 -16.51 -0.36
CA LEU A 68 -7.54 -16.35 -1.40
C LEU A 68 -7.94 -17.71 -2.01
N PHE A 69 -6.97 -18.59 -2.29
CA PHE A 69 -7.25 -19.95 -2.75
C PHE A 69 -8.01 -20.77 -1.69
N LEU A 70 -7.59 -20.72 -0.42
CA LEU A 70 -8.29 -21.40 0.67
C LEU A 70 -9.72 -20.90 0.84
N TYR A 71 -9.94 -19.59 0.69
CA TYR A 71 -11.27 -18.99 0.74
C TYR A 71 -12.14 -19.44 -0.43
N LEU A 72 -11.60 -19.55 -1.65
CA LEU A 72 -12.35 -19.92 -2.84
C LEU A 72 -12.71 -21.42 -2.88
N ILE A 73 -11.89 -22.28 -2.28
CA ILE A 73 -12.11 -23.73 -2.21
C ILE A 73 -13.08 -24.10 -1.08
N ARG A 74 -13.23 -23.24 -0.06
CA ARG A 74 -14.12 -23.44 1.08
C ARG A 74 -15.54 -22.96 0.78
#